data_AF-A0A918RAT7-F1
#
_entry.id   AF-A0A918RAT7-F1
#
_cell.length_a   1.000
_cell.length_b   1.000
_cell.length_c   1.000
_cell.angle_alpha   90.00
_cell.angle_beta   90.00
_cell.angle_gamma   90.00
#
_symmetry.space_group_name_H-M   'P 1'
#
loop_
_entity.id
_entity.type
_entity.pdbx_description
1 polymer ?
#
loop_
_entity_poly.entity_id
_entity_poly.type
_entity_poly.pdbx_seq_one_letter_code
_entity_poly.pdbx_strand_id
1 'polypeptide(L)'
;MTFVLSLSDSELEHKDVHYMNIINCLNRPIITHFTKLENVPLILHDFCITLEGTEIENIVKQTPDDCSPEKLRTMREYWAFMKPLYKKIGRYVWLTEENHAHCSNVSTYGFTFYADEIGAMPWPEMRKRAIAKKGKQARRYIDVLEETAFDAGDNVEKWWVCSEAVKLDNWLHKKDIWTQYINVSELVTRCKHAA
;
A
#
# COMPACT_ATOMS: atom_id res chain seq x y z
N MET A 1 2.57 -8.57 60.38
CA MET A 1 2.45 -9.97 59.93
C MET A 1 2.23 -9.91 58.43
N THR A 2 3.29 -10.04 57.64
CA THR A 2 3.26 -9.85 56.18
C THR A 2 3.20 -11.24 55.54
N PHE A 3 2.09 -11.57 54.89
CA PHE A 3 1.98 -12.79 54.11
C PHE A 3 2.69 -12.59 52.77
N VAL A 4 3.86 -13.22 52.61
CA VAL A 4 4.50 -13.38 51.31
C VAL A 4 3.95 -14.67 50.72
N LEU A 5 3.00 -14.54 49.80
CA LEU A 5 2.59 -15.66 48.96
C LEU A 5 3.68 -15.86 47.90
N SER A 6 4.51 -16.89 48.06
CA SER A 6 5.40 -17.36 47.01
C SER A 6 4.56 -18.04 45.93
N LEU A 7 4.38 -17.38 44.80
CA LEU A 7 3.84 -18.02 43.59
C LEU A 7 4.93 -18.93 43.02
N SER A 8 4.56 -20.14 42.62
CA SER A 8 5.46 -21.12 42.01
C SER A 8 5.82 -20.74 40.58
N ASP A 9 7.04 -21.05 40.14
CA ASP A 9 7.61 -20.69 38.83
C ASP A 9 6.73 -21.10 37.62
N SER A 10 5.87 -22.12 37.76
CA SER A 10 4.94 -22.54 36.70
C SER A 10 3.79 -21.56 36.40
N GLU A 11 3.45 -20.67 37.34
CA GLU A 11 2.39 -19.67 37.15
C GLU A 11 2.89 -18.36 36.51
N LEU A 12 4.22 -18.12 36.51
CA LEU A 12 4.82 -17.01 35.78
C LEU A 12 4.90 -17.29 34.28
N GLU A 13 5.31 -18.50 33.86
CA GLU A 13 5.48 -18.83 32.44
C GLU A 13 4.17 -18.81 31.64
N HIS A 14 3.03 -19.20 32.24
CA HIS A 14 1.74 -19.18 31.56
C HIS A 14 1.14 -17.77 31.40
N LYS A 15 1.47 -16.83 32.30
CA LYS A 15 1.04 -15.44 32.17
C LYS A 15 1.87 -14.70 31.12
N ASP A 16 3.15 -15.00 30.99
CA ASP A 16 4.01 -14.35 30.00
C ASP A 16 3.61 -14.69 28.56
N VAL A 17 3.20 -15.92 28.26
CA VAL A 17 2.69 -16.26 26.92
C VAL A 17 1.38 -15.55 26.60
N HIS A 18 0.49 -15.43 27.59
CA HIS A 18 -0.79 -14.75 27.39
C HIS A 18 -0.64 -13.22 27.27
N TYR A 19 0.27 -12.60 28.03
CA TYR A 19 0.60 -11.19 27.92
C TYR A 19 1.37 -10.88 26.63
N MET A 20 2.29 -11.73 26.19
CA MET A 20 2.98 -11.57 24.91
C MET A 20 2.02 -11.69 23.72
N ASN A 21 1.03 -12.60 23.79
CA ASN A 21 -0.03 -12.69 22.77
C ASN A 21 -0.93 -11.44 22.75
N ILE A 22 -1.25 -10.85 23.92
CA ILE A 22 -2.04 -9.62 24.01
C ILE A 22 -1.26 -8.40 23.49
N ILE A 23 0.05 -8.30 23.78
CA ILE A 23 0.92 -7.23 23.27
C ILE A 23 1.10 -7.35 21.74
N ASN A 24 1.23 -8.56 21.21
CA ASN A 24 1.29 -8.79 19.76
C ASN A 24 -0.03 -8.42 19.04
N CYS A 25 -1.18 -8.53 19.71
CA CYS A 25 -2.45 -8.05 19.17
C CYS A 25 -2.59 -6.51 19.19
N LEU A 26 -1.78 -5.80 19.99
CA LEU A 26 -1.89 -4.33 20.17
C LEU A 26 -0.93 -3.51 19.27
N ASN A 27 0.04 -4.15 18.60
CA ASN A 27 1.03 -3.50 17.74
C ASN A 27 0.90 -3.93 16.27
N ARG A 28 -0.33 -3.96 15.75
CA ARG A 28 -0.57 -4.22 14.33
C ARG A 28 -0.14 -2.99 13.52
N PRO A 29 0.83 -3.10 12.60
CA PRO A 29 1.28 -1.96 11.81
C PRO A 29 0.12 -1.39 11.00
N ILE A 30 -0.10 -0.08 11.14
CA ILE A 30 -1.10 0.65 10.34
C ILE A 30 -0.36 1.29 9.18
N ILE A 31 -0.83 1.00 7.97
CA ILE A 31 -0.19 1.44 6.73
C ILE A 31 -1.21 2.09 5.82
N THR A 32 -0.78 3.06 5.02
CA THR A 32 -1.65 3.88 4.18
C THR A 32 -1.17 3.85 2.73
N HIS A 33 -2.10 3.56 1.82
CA HIS A 33 -1.93 3.80 0.39
C HIS A 33 -2.37 5.23 0.06
N PHE A 34 -1.45 6.05 -0.41
CA PHE A 34 -1.77 7.38 -0.92
C PHE A 34 -2.02 7.34 -2.42
N THR A 35 -3.09 7.99 -2.85
CA THR A 35 -3.42 8.16 -4.27
C THR A 35 -3.85 9.59 -4.55
N LYS A 36 -3.79 10.00 -5.81
CA LYS A 36 -4.32 11.29 -6.24
C LYS A 36 -5.84 11.30 -6.10
N LEU A 37 -6.41 12.46 -5.77
CA LEU A 37 -7.88 12.61 -5.63
C LEU A 37 -8.65 12.16 -6.89
N GLU A 38 -8.10 12.36 -8.08
CA GLU A 38 -8.70 11.94 -9.36
C GLU A 38 -8.95 10.43 -9.46
N ASN A 39 -8.18 9.60 -8.74
CA ASN A 39 -8.30 8.15 -8.76
C ASN A 39 -9.28 7.60 -7.71
N VAL A 40 -9.67 8.42 -6.72
CA VAL A 40 -10.52 7.99 -5.61
C VAL A 40 -11.87 7.44 -6.09
N PRO A 41 -12.60 8.10 -7.02
CA PRO A 41 -13.88 7.56 -7.50
C PRO A 41 -13.74 6.17 -8.14
N LEU A 42 -12.67 5.93 -8.90
CA LEU A 42 -12.44 4.64 -9.56
C LEU A 42 -12.15 3.55 -8.52
N ILE A 43 -11.27 3.83 -7.56
CA ILE A 43 -10.94 2.89 -6.48
C ILE A 43 -12.18 2.55 -5.64
N LEU A 44 -13.05 3.53 -5.36
CA LEU A 44 -14.29 3.32 -4.62
C LEU A 44 -15.34 2.57 -5.45
N HIS A 45 -15.39 2.81 -6.77
CA HIS A 45 -16.28 2.10 -7.69
C HIS A 45 -15.90 0.62 -7.80
N ASP A 46 -14.62 0.33 -8.03
CA ASP A 46 -14.10 -1.04 -8.18
C ASP A 46 -13.88 -1.74 -6.83
N PHE A 47 -14.00 -0.97 -5.74
CA PHE A 47 -13.76 -1.39 -4.36
C PHE A 47 -12.39 -2.06 -4.16
N CYS A 48 -11.39 -1.59 -4.92
CA CYS A 48 -10.11 -2.26 -5.05
C CYS A 48 -8.99 -1.28 -5.42
N ILE A 49 -7.82 -1.45 -4.82
CA ILE A 49 -6.58 -0.79 -5.20
C ILE A 49 -5.78 -1.78 -6.05
N THR A 50 -5.66 -1.50 -7.34
CA THR A 50 -4.91 -2.36 -8.27
C THR A 50 -3.41 -2.15 -8.17
N LEU A 51 -2.63 -3.16 -8.56
CA LEU A 51 -1.18 -3.06 -8.69
C LEU A 51 -0.75 -1.91 -9.62
N GLU A 52 0.37 -1.29 -9.31
CA GLU A 52 0.94 -0.22 -10.12
C GLU A 52 1.05 -0.61 -11.61
N GLY A 53 0.60 0.30 -12.48
CA GLY A 53 0.64 0.10 -13.93
C GLY A 53 -0.45 -0.82 -14.51
N THR A 54 -1.34 -1.39 -13.69
CA THR A 54 -2.48 -2.20 -14.19
C THR A 54 -3.36 -1.40 -15.14
N GLU A 55 -3.72 -0.17 -14.76
CA GLU A 55 -4.61 0.67 -15.56
C GLU A 55 -3.99 1.05 -16.91
N ILE A 56 -2.72 1.47 -16.90
CA ILE A 56 -2.00 1.83 -18.12
C ILE A 56 -1.85 0.59 -19.02
N GLU A 57 -1.58 -0.58 -18.44
CA GLU A 57 -1.54 -1.84 -19.20
C GLU A 57 -2.87 -2.14 -19.89
N ASN A 58 -4.00 -1.93 -19.20
CA ASN A 58 -5.34 -2.14 -19.75
C ASN A 58 -5.63 -1.17 -20.91
N ILE A 59 -5.38 0.13 -20.71
CA ILE A 59 -5.55 1.16 -21.75
C ILE A 59 -4.71 0.83 -22.99
N VAL A 60 -3.44 0.46 -22.81
CA VAL A 60 -2.53 0.12 -23.92
C VAL A 60 -3.01 -1.13 -24.67
N LYS A 61 -3.61 -2.11 -23.99
CA LYS A 61 -4.11 -3.36 -24.60
C LYS A 61 -5.46 -3.18 -25.30
N GLN A 62 -6.38 -2.44 -24.70
CA GLN A 62 -7.77 -2.39 -25.14
C GLN A 62 -8.03 -1.25 -26.15
N THR A 63 -7.14 -0.26 -26.26
CA THR A 63 -7.27 0.91 -27.14
C THR A 63 -8.67 1.53 -27.05
N PRO A 64 -9.00 2.23 -25.95
CA PRO A 64 -10.32 2.80 -25.76
C PRO A 64 -10.66 3.79 -26.88
N ASP A 65 -11.89 3.70 -27.40
CA ASP A 65 -12.37 4.55 -28.50
C ASP A 65 -12.31 6.06 -28.16
N ASP A 66 -12.43 6.40 -26.88
CA ASP A 66 -12.42 7.79 -26.38
C ASP A 66 -11.02 8.33 -26.02
N CYS A 67 -9.94 7.57 -26.28
CA CYS A 67 -8.58 8.02 -25.98
C CYS A 67 -7.96 8.74 -27.18
N SER A 68 -7.56 10.01 -26.99
CA SER A 68 -6.89 10.75 -28.05
C SER A 68 -5.60 10.04 -28.50
N PRO A 69 -5.26 10.05 -29.80
CA PRO A 69 -4.06 9.36 -30.30
C PRO A 69 -2.76 9.80 -29.60
N GLU A 70 -2.68 11.08 -29.22
CA GLU A 70 -1.53 11.62 -28.50
C GLU A 70 -1.44 11.08 -27.06
N LYS A 71 -2.55 11.07 -26.31
CA LYS A 71 -2.59 10.49 -24.96
C LYS A 71 -2.24 9.01 -25.00
N LEU A 72 -2.75 8.27 -25.98
CA LEU A 72 -2.43 6.86 -26.16
C LEU A 72 -0.95 6.64 -26.48
N ARG A 73 -0.33 7.49 -27.30
CA ARG A 73 1.11 7.45 -27.58
C ARG A 73 1.93 7.63 -26.31
N THR A 74 1.65 8.66 -25.51
CA THR A 74 2.33 8.92 -24.24
C THR A 74 2.18 7.76 -23.26
N MET A 75 0.98 7.19 -23.15
CA MET A 75 0.74 6.01 -22.28
C MET A 75 1.51 4.78 -22.75
N ARG A 76 1.64 4.56 -24.07
CA ARG A 76 2.45 3.47 -24.64
C ARG A 76 3.93 3.65 -24.36
N GLU A 77 4.44 4.87 -24.52
CA GLU A 77 5.85 5.21 -24.21
C GLU A 77 6.14 4.99 -22.73
N TYR A 78 5.27 5.49 -21.85
CA TYR A 78 5.39 5.29 -20.41
C TYR A 78 5.32 3.81 -20.03
N TRP A 79 4.38 3.04 -20.59
CA TRP A 79 4.30 1.59 -20.37
C TRP A 79 5.55 0.85 -20.86
N ALA A 80 6.08 1.21 -22.02
CA ALA A 80 7.30 0.62 -22.56
C ALA A 80 8.51 0.87 -21.64
N PHE A 81 8.56 2.02 -20.98
CA PHE A 81 9.57 2.36 -19.98
C PHE A 81 9.39 1.59 -18.66
N MET A 82 8.16 1.50 -18.15
CA MET A 82 7.89 0.89 -16.83
C MET A 82 7.84 -0.65 -16.86
N LYS A 83 7.37 -1.25 -17.95
CA LYS A 83 7.21 -2.71 -18.07
C LYS A 83 8.49 -3.51 -17.78
N PRO A 84 9.69 -3.12 -18.26
CA PRO A 84 10.94 -3.76 -17.88
C PRO A 84 11.21 -3.70 -16.37
N LEU A 85 10.94 -2.58 -15.71
CA LEU A 85 11.09 -2.43 -14.26
C LEU A 85 10.18 -3.43 -13.54
N TYR A 86 8.90 -3.43 -13.90
CA TYR A 86 7.91 -4.34 -13.34
C TYR A 86 8.27 -5.82 -13.51
N LYS A 87 8.88 -6.19 -14.63
CA LYS A 87 9.37 -7.57 -14.86
C LYS A 87 10.53 -7.94 -13.95
N LYS A 88 11.32 -6.96 -13.48
CA LYS A 88 12.53 -7.17 -12.69
C LYS A 88 12.27 -7.09 -11.19
N ILE A 89 11.52 -6.08 -10.74
CA ILE A 89 11.27 -5.85 -9.32
C ILE A 89 9.87 -6.28 -8.88
N GLY A 90 8.92 -6.47 -9.80
CA GLY A 90 7.52 -6.77 -9.52
C GLY A 90 6.61 -5.54 -9.69
N ARG A 91 5.30 -5.75 -9.53
CA ARG A 91 4.30 -4.69 -9.40
C ARG A 91 3.65 -4.84 -8.05
N TYR A 92 3.41 -3.72 -7.39
CA TYR A 92 2.91 -3.71 -6.03
C TYR A 92 1.79 -2.69 -5.88
N VAL A 93 0.93 -2.92 -4.89
CA VAL A 93 0.28 -1.81 -4.20
C VAL A 93 1.28 -1.29 -3.16
N TRP A 94 1.63 -0.02 -3.28
CA TRP A 94 2.57 0.64 -2.37
C TRP A 94 1.82 1.30 -1.21
N LEU A 95 2.31 1.07 0.01
CA LEU A 95 1.79 1.67 1.23
C LEU A 95 2.95 2.16 2.10
N THR A 96 2.66 3.01 3.08
CA THR A 96 3.65 3.51 4.04
C THR A 96 3.04 3.65 5.44
N GLU A 97 3.87 3.55 6.47
CA GLU A 97 3.51 3.92 7.85
C GLU A 97 3.45 5.44 8.04
N GLU A 98 3.95 6.21 7.07
CA GLU A 98 3.95 7.66 7.11
C GLU A 98 2.54 8.24 6.91
N ASN A 99 2.31 9.45 7.44
CA ASN A 99 1.02 10.13 7.37
C ASN A 99 0.82 10.92 6.07
N HIS A 100 1.82 10.89 5.19
CA HIS A 100 1.84 11.56 3.89
C HIS A 100 2.75 10.78 2.95
N ALA A 101 2.67 11.09 1.65
CA ALA A 101 3.60 10.62 0.64
C ALA A 101 4.26 11.84 -0.02
N HIS A 102 5.59 11.85 -0.14
CA HIS A 102 6.30 12.98 -0.74
C HIS A 102 6.31 12.95 -2.27
N CYS A 103 5.89 11.84 -2.87
CA CYS A 103 5.93 11.63 -4.31
C CYS A 103 4.90 12.46 -5.12
N SER A 104 4.06 13.30 -4.49
CA SER A 104 3.11 14.15 -5.22
C SER A 104 3.01 15.57 -4.67
N ASN A 105 3.32 16.55 -5.52
CA ASN A 105 2.98 17.97 -5.33
C ASN A 105 1.46 18.26 -5.46
N VAL A 106 0.61 17.23 -5.35
CA VAL A 106 -0.82 17.26 -5.65
C VAL A 106 -1.57 16.73 -4.44
N SER A 107 -2.80 17.22 -4.21
CA SER A 107 -3.66 16.72 -3.15
C SER A 107 -3.88 15.21 -3.28
N THR A 108 -3.63 14.49 -2.19
CA THR A 108 -3.77 13.03 -2.09
C THR A 108 -4.88 12.64 -1.13
N TYR A 109 -5.34 11.40 -1.27
CA TYR A 109 -6.24 10.72 -0.36
C TYR A 109 -5.59 9.42 0.11
N GLY A 110 -5.76 9.08 1.39
CA GLY A 110 -5.17 7.91 2.02
C GLY A 110 -6.20 6.81 2.29
N PHE A 111 -5.92 5.60 1.81
CA PHE A 111 -6.63 4.38 2.21
C PHE A 111 -5.78 3.65 3.25
N THR A 112 -6.27 3.56 4.49
CA THR A 112 -5.50 3.00 5.62
C THR A 112 -5.95 1.57 5.94
N PHE A 113 -5.00 0.72 6.33
CA PHE A 113 -5.22 -0.70 6.62
C PHE A 113 -4.35 -1.15 7.79
N TYR A 114 -4.75 -2.26 8.44
CA TYR A 114 -3.80 -3.07 9.18
C TYR A 114 -3.00 -3.93 8.20
N ALA A 115 -1.68 -3.90 8.30
CA ALA A 115 -0.78 -4.52 7.34
C ALA A 115 -1.02 -6.03 7.18
N ASP A 116 -1.31 -6.72 8.28
CA ASP A 116 -1.58 -8.15 8.31
C ASP A 116 -2.92 -8.54 7.67
N GLU A 117 -3.92 -7.67 7.68
CA GLU A 117 -5.24 -7.96 7.08
C GLU A 117 -5.21 -8.00 5.56
N ILE A 118 -4.26 -7.28 4.95
CA ILE A 118 -4.10 -7.21 3.50
C ILE A 118 -2.87 -7.98 3.01
N GLY A 119 -2.20 -8.73 3.90
CA GLY A 119 -1.02 -9.50 3.56
C GLY A 119 0.17 -8.65 3.09
N ALA A 120 0.28 -7.41 3.59
CA ALA A 120 1.35 -6.52 3.22
C ALA A 120 2.69 -6.98 3.80
N MET A 121 3.77 -6.75 3.06
CA MET A 121 5.13 -7.06 3.46
C MET A 121 5.96 -5.78 3.57
N PRO A 122 6.81 -5.64 4.61
CA PRO A 122 7.75 -4.54 4.67
C PRO A 122 8.66 -4.54 3.44
N TRP A 123 8.85 -3.37 2.84
CA TRP A 123 9.73 -3.19 1.70
C TRP A 123 11.17 -3.70 1.95
N PRO A 124 11.79 -3.47 3.12
CA PRO A 124 13.13 -4.00 3.41
C PRO A 124 13.23 -5.53 3.30
N GLU A 125 12.16 -6.25 3.64
CA GLU A 125 12.08 -7.70 3.45
C GLU A 125 11.87 -8.07 1.99
N MET A 126 10.95 -7.39 1.30
CA MET A 126 10.70 -7.64 -0.11
C MET A 126 11.96 -7.40 -0.94
N ARG A 127 12.66 -6.27 -0.72
CA ARG A 127 13.97 -5.95 -1.31
C ARG A 127 14.95 -7.11 -1.18
N LYS A 128 15.13 -7.65 0.03
CA LYS A 128 16.02 -8.79 0.26
C LYS A 128 15.60 -10.00 -0.58
N ARG A 129 14.31 -10.32 -0.63
CA ARG A 129 13.77 -11.42 -1.45
C ARG A 129 13.96 -11.19 -2.95
N ALA A 130 13.69 -9.98 -3.44
CA ALA A 130 13.85 -9.62 -4.84
C ALA A 130 15.32 -9.70 -5.28
N ILE A 131 16.25 -9.17 -4.49
CA ILE A 131 17.69 -9.24 -4.76
C ILE A 131 18.18 -10.69 -4.73
N ALA A 132 17.75 -11.49 -3.75
CA ALA A 132 18.11 -12.90 -3.68
C ALA A 132 17.62 -13.69 -4.92
N LYS A 133 16.42 -13.39 -5.41
CA LYS A 133 15.80 -14.09 -6.54
C LYS A 133 16.29 -13.62 -7.92
N LYS A 134 16.60 -12.34 -8.08
CA LYS A 134 16.83 -11.69 -9.39
C LYS A 134 18.24 -11.10 -9.54
N GLY A 135 19.06 -11.14 -8.48
CA GLY A 135 20.47 -10.80 -8.50
C GLY A 135 20.76 -9.33 -8.77
N LYS A 136 21.93 -9.07 -9.36
CA LYS A 136 22.53 -7.74 -9.53
C LYS A 136 21.64 -6.77 -10.33
N GLN A 137 20.83 -7.27 -11.26
CA GLN A 137 19.97 -6.41 -12.07
C GLN A 137 18.80 -5.83 -11.27
N ALA A 138 18.16 -6.63 -10.41
CA ALA A 138 17.11 -6.11 -9.53
C ALA A 138 17.66 -5.13 -8.51
N ARG A 139 18.86 -5.39 -7.97
CA ARG A 139 19.54 -4.46 -7.06
C ARG A 139 19.68 -3.08 -7.67
N ARG A 140 20.23 -2.96 -8.88
CA ARG A 140 20.39 -1.65 -9.56
C ARG A 140 19.08 -0.87 -9.70
N TYR A 141 17.98 -1.55 -10.02
CA TYR A 141 16.68 -0.88 -10.15
C TYR A 141 16.10 -0.47 -8.79
N ILE A 142 16.28 -1.30 -7.77
CA ILE A 142 15.87 -0.98 -6.40
C ILE A 142 16.68 0.21 -5.88
N ASP A 143 18.00 0.22 -6.09
CA ASP A 143 18.87 1.33 -5.65
C ASP A 143 18.39 2.66 -6.25
N VAL A 144 18.12 2.71 -7.56
CA VAL A 144 17.60 3.91 -8.23
C VAL A 144 16.21 4.31 -7.72
N LEU A 145 15.32 3.34 -7.48
CA LEU A 145 13.99 3.60 -6.93
C LEU A 145 14.09 4.23 -5.53
N GLU A 146 14.93 3.65 -4.66
CA GLU A 146 15.12 4.10 -3.29
C GLU A 146 15.82 5.46 -3.22
N GLU A 147 16.82 5.70 -4.08
CA GLU A 147 17.51 6.98 -4.19
C GLU A 147 16.55 8.09 -4.62
N THR A 148 15.73 7.83 -5.65
CA THR A 148 14.71 8.79 -6.12
C THR A 148 13.68 9.11 -5.03
N ALA A 149 13.26 8.09 -4.27
CA ALA A 149 12.32 8.26 -3.17
C ALA A 149 12.92 9.04 -2.00
N PHE A 150 14.17 8.73 -1.65
CA PHE A 150 14.92 9.41 -0.61
C PHE A 150 15.11 10.89 -0.95
N ASP A 151 15.48 11.21 -2.20
CA ASP A 151 15.62 12.59 -2.69
C ASP A 151 14.29 13.36 -2.65
N ALA A 152 13.16 12.66 -2.81
CA ALA A 152 11.83 13.24 -2.64
C ALA A 152 11.46 13.45 -1.15
N GLY A 153 12.16 12.79 -0.22
CA GLY A 153 11.94 12.87 1.23
C GLY A 153 11.21 11.66 1.83
N ASP A 154 10.94 10.61 1.06
CA ASP A 154 10.27 9.40 1.56
C ASP A 154 11.23 8.55 2.41
N ASN A 155 10.67 7.86 3.41
CA ASN A 155 11.40 6.86 4.18
C ASN A 155 11.10 5.43 3.70
N VAL A 156 12.01 4.89 2.87
CA VAL A 156 11.86 3.55 2.28
C VAL A 156 11.82 2.40 3.29
N GLU A 157 12.31 2.60 4.52
CA GLU A 157 12.25 1.58 5.58
C GLU A 157 10.85 1.49 6.21
N LYS A 158 10.00 2.50 5.98
CA LYS A 158 8.58 2.52 6.38
C LYS A 158 7.63 2.10 5.26
N TRP A 159 8.17 1.72 4.11
CA TRP A 159 7.37 1.27 2.98
C TRP A 159 6.90 -0.15 3.15
N TRP A 160 5.73 -0.42 2.61
CA TRP A 160 5.06 -1.71 2.58
C TRP A 160 4.53 -1.99 1.18
N VAL A 161 4.47 -3.26 0.83
CA VAL A 161 4.01 -3.70 -0.50
C VAL A 161 3.05 -4.87 -0.41
N CYS A 162 2.01 -4.85 -1.24
CA CYS A 162 1.19 -6.02 -1.54
C CYS A 162 1.47 -6.46 -2.98
N SER A 163 1.76 -7.74 -3.19
CA SER A 163 1.98 -8.32 -4.53
C SER A 163 0.68 -8.60 -5.30
N GLU A 164 -0.47 -8.42 -4.64
CA GLU A 164 -1.80 -8.56 -5.19
C GLU A 164 -2.59 -7.27 -4.99
N ALA A 165 -3.71 -7.14 -5.72
CA ALA A 165 -4.60 -6.00 -5.56
C ALA A 165 -5.27 -6.04 -4.16
N VAL A 166 -5.46 -4.88 -3.55
CA VAL A 166 -5.99 -4.77 -2.19
C VAL A 166 -7.46 -4.39 -2.25
N LYS A 167 -8.32 -5.27 -1.74
CA LYS A 167 -9.76 -4.98 -1.61
C LYS A 167 -10.02 -4.00 -0.47
N LEU A 168 -11.03 -3.16 -0.63
CA LEU A 168 -11.44 -2.21 0.39
C LEU A 168 -12.33 -2.79 1.49
N ASP A 169 -12.51 -4.12 1.55
CA ASP A 169 -13.37 -4.79 2.53
C ASP A 169 -12.99 -4.46 3.99
N ASN A 170 -11.69 -4.30 4.25
CA ASN A 170 -11.13 -4.09 5.59
C ASN A 170 -10.42 -2.74 5.76
N TRP A 171 -10.72 -1.76 4.90
CA TRP A 171 -10.07 -0.45 5.03
C TRP A 171 -10.56 0.29 6.30
N LEU A 172 -9.59 0.82 7.05
CA LEU A 172 -9.83 1.66 8.20
C LEU A 172 -10.27 3.03 7.69
N HIS A 173 -11.57 3.26 7.67
CA HIS A 173 -12.10 4.58 7.37
C HIS A 173 -11.67 5.54 8.50
N LYS A 174 -10.54 6.23 8.32
CA LYS A 174 -10.15 7.34 9.21
C LYS A 174 -11.23 8.40 9.08
N LYS A 175 -12.16 8.43 10.05
CA LYS A 175 -13.18 9.47 10.20
C LYS A 175 -12.58 10.86 10.43
N ASP A 176 -11.29 10.93 10.75
CA ASP A 176 -10.61 12.15 11.10
C ASP A 176 -9.30 12.25 10.33
N ILE A 177 -9.15 13.37 9.61
CA ILE A 177 -7.96 13.99 9.02
C ILE A 177 -8.27 14.39 7.56
N TRP A 178 -8.73 15.64 7.42
CA TRP A 178 -9.05 16.41 6.21
C TRP A 178 -10.33 16.02 5.45
N THR A 179 -11.48 16.15 6.12
CA THR A 179 -12.72 16.55 5.42
C THR A 179 -12.56 17.95 4.85
N GLN A 180 -11.96 18.04 3.67
CA GLN A 180 -12.36 19.03 2.69
C GLN A 180 -12.68 18.28 1.38
N TYR A 181 -13.99 18.19 1.11
CA TYR A 181 -14.62 17.95 -0.19
C TYR A 181 -14.77 16.54 -0.77
N ILE A 182 -14.88 15.48 0.04
CA ILE A 182 -15.56 14.27 -0.46
C ILE A 182 -16.52 13.75 0.61
N ASN A 183 -17.83 13.92 0.39
CA ASN A 183 -18.86 13.20 1.14
C ASN A 183 -18.84 11.74 0.67
N VAL A 184 -17.92 10.95 1.24
CA VAL A 184 -17.70 9.54 0.87
C VAL A 184 -18.99 8.72 1.03
N SER A 185 -19.86 9.08 1.98
CA SER A 185 -21.16 8.42 2.16
C SER A 185 -22.08 8.60 0.95
N GLU A 186 -22.05 9.75 0.31
CA GLU A 186 -22.85 10.05 -0.88
C GLU A 186 -22.25 9.39 -2.13
N LEU A 187 -20.92 9.30 -2.23
CA LEU A 187 -20.21 8.63 -3.32
C LEU A 187 -20.41 7.11 -3.29
N VAL A 188 -20.27 6.49 -2.12
CA VAL A 188 -20.54 5.05 -1.92
C VAL A 188 -22.00 4.73 -2.21
N THR A 189 -22.93 5.62 -1.83
CA THR A 189 -24.36 5.43 -2.12
C THR A 189 -24.65 5.54 -3.62
N ARG A 190 -24.01 6.47 -4.34
CA ARG A 190 -24.18 6.61 -5.79
C ARG A 190 -23.62 5.43 -6.58
N CYS A 191 -22.46 4.87 -6.17
CA CYS A 191 -21.87 3.72 -6.85
C CYS A 191 -22.68 2.42 -6.63
N LYS A 192 -23.28 2.22 -5.45
CA LYS A 192 -24.12 1.03 -5.16
C LYS A 192 -25.44 0.97 -5.92
N HIS A 193 -25.92 2.09 -6.48
CA HIS A 193 -27.15 2.15 -7.27
C HIS A 193 -26.91 2.18 -8.78
N ALA A 194 -25.66 2.09 -9.23
CA ALA A 194 -25.28 2.12 -10.65
C ALA A 194 -24.84 0.74 -11.20
N ALA A 195 -24.91 -0.32 -10.39
CA ALA A 195 -24.72 -1.72 -10.76
C ALA A 195 -26.06 -2.46 -10.72
#